data_AF-A0A927GYX2-F1
#
_entry.id   AF-A0A927GYX2-F1
#
_cell.length_a   1.000
_cell.length_b   1.000
_cell.length_c   1.000
_cell.angle_alpha   90.00
_cell.angle_beta   90.00
_cell.angle_gamma   90.00
#
_symmetry.space_group_name_H-M   'P 1'
#
loop_
_entity.id
_entity.type
_entity.pdbx_description
1 polymer ?
#
loop_
_entity_poly.entity_id
_entity_poly.type
_entity_poly.pdbx_seq_one_letter_code
_entity_poly.pdbx_strand_id
1 'polypeptide(L)' 'MSTVDKRLLEIVGAMLERELTEAEAHELRESHKFIVYREWRYAAILNKMWIARRTKDWAWFEQLMPEYDKVMKLY' A
#
# COMPACT_ATOMS: atom_id res chain seq x y z
N MET A 1 10.09 4.93 0.34
CA MET A 1 10.07 3.56 0.89
C MET A 1 9.72 3.67 2.35
N SER A 2 8.52 3.24 2.70
CA SER A 2 7.97 3.41 4.04
C SER A 2 8.74 2.59 5.06
N THR A 3 8.58 2.91 6.36
CA THR A 3 9.16 2.12 7.46
C THR A 3 8.68 0.68 7.42
N VAL A 4 7.44 0.42 7.00
CA VAL A 4 6.88 -0.93 6.88
C VAL A 4 7.55 -1.71 5.74
N ASP A 5 7.80 -1.06 4.59
CA ASP A 5 8.50 -1.71 3.47
C ASP A 5 9.94 -2.10 3.86
N LYS A 6 10.64 -1.22 4.60
CA LYS A 6 11.97 -1.50 5.13
C LYS A 6 11.95 -2.70 6.07
N ARG A 7 11.02 -2.72 7.03
CA ARG A 7 10.91 -3.79 8.02
C ARG A 7 10.56 -5.13 7.37
N LEU A 8 9.70 -5.12 6.35
CA LEU A 8 9.40 -6.32 5.56
C LEU A 8 10.67 -6.88 4.92
N LEU A 9 11.48 -6.03 4.27
CA LEU A 9 12.73 -6.46 3.62
C LEU A 9 13.74 -7.01 4.61
N GLU A 10 13.86 -6.42 5.80
CA GLU A 10 14.72 -6.95 6.87
C GLU A 10 14.30 -8.37 7.29
N ILE A 11 13.00 -8.59 7.53
CA ILE A 11 12.49 -9.88 7.96
C ILE A 11 12.63 -10.93 6.84
N VAL A 12 12.35 -10.53 5.59
CA VAL A 12 12.57 -11.41 4.43
C VAL A 12 14.05 -11.76 4.28
N GLY A 13 14.96 -10.81 4.49
CA GLY A 13 16.39 -11.07 4.52
C GLY A 13 16.78 -12.08 5.60
N ALA A 14 16.25 -11.92 6.83
CA ALA A 14 16.47 -12.87 7.91
C ALA A 14 15.96 -14.28 7.58
N MET A 15 14.81 -14.38 6.90
CA MET A 15 14.19 -15.65 6.49
C MET A 15 15.02 -16.44 5.48
N LEU A 16 15.87 -15.77 4.69
CA LEU A 16 16.77 -16.43 3.75
C LEU A 16 17.97 -17.09 4.44
N GLU A 17 18.36 -16.59 5.61
CA GLU A 17 19.55 -17.05 6.35
C GLU A 17 19.19 -18.00 7.50
N ARG A 18 17.99 -17.87 8.09
CA ARG A 18 17.53 -18.69 9.21
C ARG A 18 16.01 -18.78 9.30
N GLU A 19 15.54 -19.70 10.13
CA GLU A 19 14.14 -19.72 10.55
C GLU A 19 13.77 -18.45 11.30
N LEU A 20 12.56 -17.95 11.03
CA LEU A 20 12.01 -16.79 11.70
C LEU A 20 11.57 -17.16 13.12
N THR A 21 11.78 -16.24 14.05
CA THR A 21 11.14 -16.32 15.37
C THR A 21 9.64 -16.09 15.24
N GLU A 22 8.85 -16.51 16.24
CA GLU A 22 7.40 -16.28 16.24
C GLU A 22 7.04 -14.79 16.11
N ALA A 23 7.83 -13.90 16.74
CA ALA A 23 7.66 -12.46 16.67
C ALA A 23 7.88 -11.94 15.25
N GLU A 24 8.97 -12.34 14.60
CA GLU A 24 9.27 -11.95 13.21
C GLU A 24 8.25 -12.50 12.23
N ALA A 25 7.79 -13.74 12.42
CA ALA A 25 6.73 -14.32 11.61
C ALA A 25 5.40 -13.57 11.77
N HIS A 26 5.10 -13.07 12.98
CA HIS A 26 3.95 -12.19 13.20
C HIS A 26 4.12 -10.83 12.52
N GLU A 27 5.27 -10.18 12.69
CA GLU A 27 5.57 -8.91 12.03
C GLU A 27 5.54 -9.01 10.50
N LEU A 28 6.01 -10.12 9.94
CA LEU A 28 5.93 -10.41 8.51
C LEU A 28 4.47 -10.40 8.02
N ARG A 29 3.58 -11.11 8.73
CA ARG A 29 2.15 -11.19 8.38
C ARG A 29 1.47 -9.83 8.43
N GLU A 30 1.74 -9.03 9.47
CA GLU A 30 1.11 -7.72 9.64
C GLU A 30 1.66 -6.70 8.63
N SER A 31 2.98 -6.72 8.38
CA SER A 31 3.59 -5.89 7.33
C SER A 31 3.04 -6.23 5.95
N HIS A 32 2.90 -7.52 5.64
CA HIS A 32 2.32 -7.98 4.38
C HIS A 32 0.86 -7.54 4.23
N LYS A 33 0.01 -7.74 5.25
CA LYS A 33 -1.38 -7.25 5.23
C LYS A 33 -1.46 -5.75 4.99
N PHE A 34 -0.62 -4.98 5.69
CA PHE A 34 -0.60 -3.53 5.53
C PHE A 34 -0.27 -3.13 4.09
N ILE A 35 0.77 -3.73 3.50
CA ILE A 35 1.18 -3.44 2.12
C ILE A 35 0.09 -3.83 1.14
N VAL A 36 -0.47 -5.04 1.23
CA VAL A 36 -1.57 -5.48 0.35
C VAL A 36 -2.76 -4.53 0.45
N TYR A 37 -3.14 -4.13 1.66
CA TYR A 37 -4.23 -3.18 1.86
C TYR A 37 -3.95 -1.81 1.26
N ARG A 38 -2.72 -1.30 1.43
CA ARG A 38 -2.25 -0.03 0.85
C ARG A 38 -2.31 -0.07 -0.67
N GLU A 39 -1.75 -1.11 -1.30
CA GLU A 39 -1.74 -1.27 -2.75
C GLU A 39 -3.16 -1.44 -3.31
N TRP A 40 -4.03 -2.17 -2.61
CA TRP A 40 -5.44 -2.30 -3.01
C TRP A 40 -6.16 -0.95 -3.01
N ARG A 41 -5.96 -0.12 -1.96
CA ARG A 41 -6.54 1.23 -1.90
C ARG A 41 -5.99 2.14 -3.00
N TYR A 42 -4.70 2.04 -3.29
CA TYR A 42 -4.06 2.79 -4.36
C TYR A 42 -4.62 2.42 -5.74
N ALA A 43 -4.74 1.12 -6.04
CA ALA A 43 -5.35 0.66 -7.27
C ALA A 43 -6.82 1.08 -7.39
N ALA A 44 -7.57 1.01 -6.28
CA ALA A 44 -8.97 1.41 -6.27
C ALA A 44 -9.16 2.91 -6.57
N ILE A 45 -8.34 3.79 -6.01
CA ILE A 45 -8.45 5.24 -6.29
C ILE A 45 -8.04 5.56 -7.73
N LEU A 46 -6.98 4.93 -8.24
CA LEU A 46 -6.55 5.08 -9.63
C LEU A 46 -7.65 4.64 -10.62
N ASN A 47 -8.32 3.52 -10.33
CA ASN A 47 -9.43 3.04 -11.16
C ASN A 47 -10.58 4.05 -11.19
N LYS A 48 -10.97 4.62 -10.03
CA LYS A 48 -12.00 5.66 -9.97
C LYS A 48 -11.61 6.90 -10.77
N MET A 49 -10.37 7.38 -10.60
CA MET A 49 -9.85 8.54 -11.34
C MET A 49 -9.81 8.29 -12.86
N TRP A 50 -9.44 7.08 -13.28
CA TRP A 50 -9.48 6.69 -14.69
C TRP A 50 -10.90 6.70 -15.26
N ILE A 51 -11.89 6.18 -14.51
CA ILE A 51 -13.30 6.23 -14.91
C ILE A 51 -13.79 7.68 -15.01
N ALA A 52 -13.50 8.53 -14.02
CA ALA A 52 -13.86 9.94 -14.02
C ALA A 52 -13.28 10.67 -15.25
N ARG A 53 -12.00 10.42 -15.57
CA ARG A 53 -11.35 10.97 -16.76
C ARG A 53 -11.98 10.47 -18.06
N ARG A 54 -12.33 9.18 -18.14
CA ARG A 54 -12.96 8.57 -19.32
C ARG A 54 -14.36 9.13 -19.59
N THR A 55 -15.10 9.39 -18.52
CA THR A 55 -16.48 9.94 -18.55
C THR A 55 -16.51 11.47 -18.60
N LYS A 56 -15.35 12.13 -18.50
CA LYS A 56 -15.19 13.59 -18.42
C LYS A 56 -15.91 14.21 -17.20
N ASP A 57 -16.10 13.44 -16.15
CA ASP A 57 -16.62 13.93 -14.87
C ASP A 57 -15.49 14.56 -14.05
N TRP A 58 -15.15 15.80 -14.38
CA TRP A 58 -14.07 16.52 -13.74
C TRP A 58 -14.36 16.90 -12.30
N ALA A 59 -15.64 17.13 -11.96
CA ALA A 59 -16.05 17.42 -10.59
C ALA A 59 -15.79 16.21 -9.68
N TRP A 60 -16.13 15.00 -10.14
CA TRP A 60 -15.80 13.79 -9.39
C TRP A 60 -14.28 13.56 -9.36
N PHE A 61 -13.56 13.77 -10.47
CA PHE A 61 -12.11 13.64 -10.50
C PHE A 61 -11.41 14.54 -9.45
N GLU A 62 -11.82 15.81 -9.32
CA GLU A 62 -11.29 16.75 -8.32
C GLU A 62 -11.57 16.29 -6.88
N GLN A 63 -12.73 15.69 -6.63
CA GLN A 63 -13.06 15.11 -5.31
C GLN A 63 -12.19 13.89 -4.95
N LEU A 64 -11.69 13.15 -5.94
CA LEU A 64 -10.81 12.00 -5.73
C LEU A 64 -9.35 12.40 -5.44
N MET A 65 -8.93 13.62 -5.82
CA MET A 65 -7.56 14.10 -5.63
C MET A 65 -7.11 14.09 -4.15
N PRO A 66 -7.90 14.61 -3.18
CA PRO A 66 -7.53 14.51 -1.76
C PRO A 66 -7.44 13.07 -1.24
N GLU A 67 -8.25 12.14 -1.76
CA GLU A 67 -8.16 10.73 -1.40
C GLU A 67 -6.88 10.10 -1.95
N TYR A 68 -6.53 10.42 -3.20
CA TYR A 68 -5.29 10.03 -3.82
C TYR A 68 -4.08 10.53 -3.03
N ASP A 69 -4.06 11.81 -2.67
CA ASP A 69 -2.98 12.40 -1.87
C ASP A 69 -2.84 11.75 -0.50
N LYS A 70 -3.96 11.40 0.16
CA LYS A 70 -3.93 10.67 1.44
C LYS A 70 -3.32 9.28 1.28
N VAL A 71 -3.66 8.57 0.20
CA VAL A 71 -3.06 7.26 -0.09
C VAL A 71 -1.57 7.41 -0.41
N MET A 72 -1.19 8.42 -1.18
CA MET A 72 0.22 8.69 -1.54
C MET A 72 1.07 9.13 -0.35
N LYS A 73 0.53 9.89 0.61
CA LYS A 73 1.25 10.29 1.83
C LYS A 73 1.50 9.16 2.82
N LEU A 74 0.85 8.00 2.64
CA LEU A 74 1.15 6.78 3.40
C LEU A 74 2.41 6.05 2.87
N TYR A 75 3.06 6.55 1.81
CA TYR A 75 4.30 6.04 1.20
C TYR A 75 5.51 6.94 1.52
#